data_AF-A0A927S2Z8-F1
#
_entry.id   AF-A0A927S2Z8-F1
#
_cell.length_a   1.000
_cell.length_b   1.000
_cell.length_c   1.000
_cell.angle_alpha   90.00
_cell.angle_beta   90.00
_cell.angle_gamma   90.00
#
_symmetry.space_group_name_H-M   'P 1'
#
loop_
_entity.id
_entity.type
_entity.pdbx_description
1 polymer ?
#
loop_
_entity_poly.entity_id
_entity_poly.type
_entity_poly.pdbx_seq_one_letter_code
_entity_poly.pdbx_strand_id
1 'polypeptide(L)'
;MKKFASLFLILMLCMGGSAFAKNEETEIPAFEDILFENAKDSLWLIVNGEYELALKLLDFVEGAPSEQDFEAYIRDTFLTIEDGEIQYEVAVAYYDGELWTLAIPLYEPDDKEIETFLLFSEDGQRFVGCGYMPWGEVEELYAPLYDVIWNVEYCPEDAVICVDEGKDA
;
A
#
# COMPACT_ATOMS: atom_id res chain seq x y z
N MET A 1 28.41 -11.58 1.85
CA MET A 1 27.61 -11.72 3.09
C MET A 1 27.56 -10.37 3.80
N LYS A 2 26.52 -9.58 3.53
CA LYS A 2 26.18 -8.35 4.26
C LYS A 2 24.67 -8.38 4.48
N LYS A 3 24.27 -8.02 5.69
CA LYS A 3 23.01 -8.36 6.35
C LYS A 3 21.92 -7.38 5.94
N PHE A 4 20.78 -7.85 5.45
CA PHE A 4 19.54 -7.10 5.46
C PHE A 4 18.81 -7.40 6.77
N ALA A 5 18.83 -6.44 7.69
CA ALA A 5 18.02 -6.48 8.89
C ALA A 5 16.75 -5.70 8.57
N SER A 6 15.73 -6.41 8.06
CA SER A 6 14.37 -5.89 7.98
C SER A 6 13.85 -5.77 9.41
N LEU A 7 13.62 -4.54 9.87
CA LEU A 7 13.19 -4.25 11.23
C LEU A 7 11.66 -4.09 11.23
N PHE A 8 10.96 -5.23 11.22
CA PHE A 8 9.53 -5.28 11.52
C PHE A 8 9.31 -4.86 12.98
N LEU A 9 8.66 -3.71 13.20
CA LEU A 9 8.22 -3.30 14.53
C LEU A 9 6.84 -3.91 14.81
N ILE A 10 6.82 -5.17 15.26
CA ILE A 10 5.59 -5.80 15.77
C ILE A 10 5.69 -5.84 17.29
N LEU A 11 4.89 -5.02 17.97
CA LEU A 11 4.71 -5.09 19.41
C LEU A 11 3.33 -5.67 19.70
N MET A 12 3.24 -6.99 19.91
CA MET A 12 2.13 -7.55 20.68
C MET A 12 2.51 -8.88 21.34
N LEU A 13 2.48 -8.84 22.67
CA LEU A 13 2.73 -9.97 23.55
C LEU A 13 1.57 -9.99 24.55
N CYS A 14 0.54 -10.77 24.25
CA CYS A 14 -0.42 -11.24 25.25
C CYS A 14 -0.87 -12.66 24.91
N MET A 15 -0.41 -13.58 25.75
CA MET A 15 -0.79 -14.99 25.77
C MET A 15 -2.31 -15.16 25.97
N GLY A 16 -2.92 -15.96 25.10
CA GLY A 16 -4.26 -16.51 25.27
C GLY A 16 -4.42 -17.71 24.35
N GLY A 17 -3.88 -18.87 24.71
CA GLY A 17 -3.98 -20.08 23.90
C GLY A 17 -5.41 -20.61 23.83
N SER A 18 -5.85 -21.07 22.66
CA SER A 18 -6.38 -22.42 22.42
C SER A 18 -6.87 -22.62 20.97
N ALA A 19 -6.27 -23.62 20.32
CA ALA A 19 -6.91 -24.69 19.55
C ALA A 19 -8.10 -24.39 18.60
N PHE A 20 -7.83 -24.65 17.32
CA PHE A 20 -8.68 -25.29 16.30
C PHE A 20 -9.96 -24.58 15.80
N ALA A 21 -9.91 -24.32 14.48
CA ALA A 21 -11.00 -24.42 13.51
C ALA A 21 -12.24 -23.55 13.79
N LYS A 22 -12.15 -22.30 13.34
CA LYS A 22 -13.34 -21.54 12.96
C LYS A 22 -13.33 -21.46 11.42
N ASN A 23 -14.11 -22.32 10.78
CA ASN A 23 -14.71 -22.00 9.48
C ASN A 23 -15.81 -20.98 9.81
N GLU A 24 -15.40 -19.77 10.17
CA GLU A 24 -16.29 -18.62 10.09
C GLU A 24 -16.22 -18.21 8.62
N GLU A 25 -17.36 -18.10 7.95
CA GLU A 25 -17.44 -17.22 6.80
C GLU A 25 -17.18 -15.82 7.39
N THR A 26 -15.90 -15.48 7.55
CA THR A 26 -15.50 -14.16 8.00
C THR A 26 -15.94 -13.25 6.87
N GLU A 27 -17.04 -12.53 7.11
CA GLU A 27 -17.52 -11.52 6.19
C GLU A 27 -16.36 -10.56 5.94
N ILE A 28 -15.91 -10.52 4.69
CA ILE A 28 -14.80 -9.67 4.28
C ILE A 28 -15.25 -8.23 4.56
N PRO A 29 -14.52 -7.47 5.40
CA PRO A 29 -14.89 -6.11 5.70
C PRO A 29 -14.96 -5.30 4.41
N ALA A 30 -16.01 -4.48 4.24
CA ALA A 30 -16.06 -3.58 3.09
C ALA A 30 -14.92 -2.56 3.18
N PHE A 31 -14.20 -2.37 2.08
CA PHE A 31 -13.15 -1.35 1.99
C PHE A 31 -13.75 -0.03 1.50
N GLU A 32 -13.58 1.05 2.25
CA GLU A 32 -14.11 2.36 1.89
C GLU A 32 -13.24 3.06 0.83
N ASP A 33 -13.84 3.49 -0.27
CA ASP A 33 -13.14 4.15 -1.38
C ASP A 33 -12.36 5.40 -0.95
N ILE A 34 -12.85 6.11 0.08
CA ILE A 34 -12.18 7.31 0.63
C ILE A 34 -10.77 7.02 1.15
N LEU A 35 -10.48 5.77 1.53
CA LEU A 35 -9.14 5.36 1.96
C LEU A 35 -8.12 5.48 0.82
N PHE A 36 -8.52 5.26 -0.44
CA PHE A 36 -7.63 5.48 -1.57
C PHE A 36 -7.26 6.96 -1.73
N GLU A 37 -8.25 7.85 -1.65
CA GLU A 37 -8.03 9.29 -1.78
C GLU A 37 -7.16 9.81 -0.64
N ASN A 38 -7.51 9.48 0.61
CA ASN A 38 -6.75 9.88 1.79
C ASN A 38 -5.29 9.41 1.72
N ALA A 39 -5.07 8.17 1.28
CA ALA A 39 -3.74 7.61 1.18
C ALA A 39 -2.90 8.30 0.10
N LYS A 40 -3.44 8.52 -1.10
CA LYS A 40 -2.74 9.22 -2.19
C LYS A 40 -2.42 10.67 -1.85
N ASP A 41 -3.37 11.38 -1.28
CA ASP A 41 -3.17 12.75 -0.80
C ASP A 41 -2.15 12.81 0.34
N SER A 42 -2.13 11.81 1.23
CA SER A 42 -1.12 11.74 2.28
C SER A 42 0.28 11.55 1.70
N LEU A 43 0.44 10.73 0.65
CA LEU A 43 1.72 10.55 -0.02
C LEU A 43 2.19 11.83 -0.71
N TRP A 44 1.28 12.57 -1.34
CA TRP A 44 1.58 13.89 -1.88
C TRP A 44 2.03 14.88 -0.79
N LEU A 45 1.35 14.90 0.36
CA LEU A 45 1.74 15.74 1.50
C LEU A 45 3.11 15.35 2.04
N ILE A 46 3.40 14.05 2.15
CA ILE A 46 4.70 13.53 2.58
C ILE A 46 5.83 14.03 1.67
N VAL A 47 5.64 13.94 0.35
CA VAL A 47 6.63 14.43 -0.64
C VAL A 47 6.89 15.93 -0.50
N ASN A 48 5.87 16.71 -0.12
CA ASN A 48 5.99 18.15 0.13
C ASN A 48 6.53 18.48 1.55
N GLY A 49 6.82 17.47 2.38
CA GLY A 49 7.27 17.64 3.76
C GLY A 49 6.16 18.04 4.74
N GLU A 50 4.89 17.91 4.37
CA GLU A 50 3.72 18.26 5.18
C GLU A 50 3.26 17.06 6.04
N TYR A 51 4.17 16.50 6.84
CA TYR A 51 3.96 15.26 7.61
C TYR A 51 2.82 15.36 8.63
N GLU A 52 2.64 16.51 9.30
CA GLU A 52 1.52 16.69 10.25
C GLU A 52 0.16 16.58 9.56
N LEU A 53 0.03 17.11 8.33
CA LEU A 53 -1.22 17.02 7.56
C LEU A 53 -1.41 15.62 7.00
N ALA A 54 -0.35 14.96 6.54
CA ALA A 54 -0.40 13.57 6.11
C ALA A 54 -0.93 12.67 7.22
N LEU A 55 -0.43 12.81 8.45
CA LEU A 55 -0.88 12.04 9.61
C LEU A 55 -2.35 12.30 9.97
N LYS A 56 -2.82 13.56 9.84
CA LYS A 56 -4.24 13.89 10.06
C LYS A 56 -5.14 13.22 9.02
N LEU A 57 -4.66 13.10 7.78
CA LEU A 57 -5.43 12.50 6.70
C LEU A 57 -5.47 10.96 6.79
N LEU A 58 -4.37 10.35 7.24
CA LEU A 58 -4.28 8.91 7.50
C LEU A 58 -5.13 8.46 8.70
N ASP A 59 -5.35 9.34 9.67
CA ASP A 59 -6.30 9.12 10.79
C ASP A 59 -6.17 7.75 11.51
N PHE A 60 -4.94 7.38 11.90
CA PHE A 60 -4.67 6.07 12.50
C PHE A 60 -5.49 5.77 13.78
N VAL A 61 -5.97 4.52 13.91
CA VAL A 61 -6.92 4.09 14.97
C VAL A 61 -6.35 4.19 16.40
N GLU A 62 -5.11 3.76 16.64
CA GLU A 62 -4.50 3.72 17.98
C GLU A 62 -3.71 5.00 18.35
N GLY A 63 -3.92 6.07 17.57
CA GLY A 63 -3.19 7.31 17.69
C GLY A 63 -2.03 7.39 16.70
N ALA A 64 -1.93 8.53 16.01
CA ALA A 64 -0.86 8.77 15.07
C ALA A 64 0.50 8.83 15.79
N PRO A 65 1.59 8.36 15.15
CA PRO A 65 2.95 8.64 15.61
C PRO A 65 3.18 10.15 15.70
N SER A 66 4.25 10.56 16.39
CA SER A 66 4.65 11.97 16.33
C SER A 66 5.08 12.32 14.90
N GLU A 67 4.89 13.57 14.49
CA GLU A 67 5.34 14.08 13.19
C GLU A 67 6.82 13.76 12.94
N GLN A 68 7.65 13.97 13.96
CA GLN A 68 9.10 13.73 13.89
C GLN A 68 9.45 12.25 13.69
N ASP A 69 8.76 11.34 14.39
CA ASP A 69 9.00 9.90 14.24
C ASP A 69 8.52 9.41 12.87
N PHE A 70 7.40 9.95 12.39
CA PHE A 70 6.87 9.64 11.07
C PHE A 70 7.79 10.14 9.95
N GLU A 71 8.23 11.40 10.02
CA GLU A 71 9.21 11.96 9.09
C GLU A 71 10.50 11.12 9.08
N ALA A 72 11.03 10.78 10.25
CA ALA A 72 12.24 9.96 10.35
C ALA A 72 12.04 8.59 9.70
N TYR A 73 10.91 7.92 9.98
CA TYR A 73 10.58 6.64 9.36
C TYR A 73 10.53 6.76 7.83
N ILE A 74 9.81 7.75 7.30
CA ILE A 74 9.69 7.95 5.86
C ILE A 74 11.06 8.16 5.22
N ARG A 75 11.88 9.08 5.76
CA ARG A 75 13.20 9.41 5.22
C ARG A 75 14.20 8.25 5.30
N ASP A 76 14.12 7.44 6.34
CA ASP A 76 15.02 6.29 6.52
C ASP A 76 14.60 5.07 5.67
N THR A 77 13.33 5.03 5.24
CA THR A 77 12.74 3.87 4.54
C THR A 77 12.61 4.09 3.03
N PHE A 78 12.15 5.27 2.60
CA PHE A 78 11.90 5.61 1.20
C PHE A 78 13.03 6.49 0.69
N LEU A 79 13.95 5.90 -0.07
CA LEU A 79 15.18 6.57 -0.49
C LEU A 79 14.96 7.53 -1.66
N THR A 80 13.89 7.35 -2.43
CA THR A 80 13.61 8.16 -3.62
C THR A 80 12.49 9.18 -3.42
N ILE A 81 11.84 9.19 -2.25
CA ILE A 81 10.69 10.06 -2.00
C ILE A 81 11.01 11.56 -2.08
N GLU A 82 12.28 11.93 -1.86
CA GLU A 82 12.76 13.31 -1.97
C GLU A 82 12.91 13.81 -3.42
N ASP A 83 12.81 12.93 -4.42
CA ASP A 83 12.93 13.30 -5.83
C ASP A 83 11.71 14.12 -6.32
N GLY A 84 10.64 14.21 -5.52
CA GLY A 84 9.57 15.21 -5.67
C GLY A 84 8.49 14.88 -6.71
N GLU A 85 8.73 13.90 -7.58
CA GLU A 85 7.76 13.39 -8.54
C GLU A 85 7.24 12.03 -8.04
N ILE A 86 5.94 11.91 -7.81
CA ILE A 86 5.29 10.63 -7.50
C ILE A 86 4.10 10.40 -8.43
N GLN A 87 3.73 9.15 -8.64
CA GLN A 87 2.48 8.80 -9.32
C GLN A 87 1.28 8.98 -8.37
N TYR A 88 0.08 9.18 -8.93
CA TYR A 88 -1.16 9.41 -8.16
C TYR A 88 -2.32 8.52 -8.61
N GLU A 89 -2.10 7.66 -9.61
CA GLU A 89 -3.16 6.91 -10.28
C GLU A 89 -3.28 5.50 -9.70
N VAL A 90 -2.18 4.75 -9.72
CA VAL A 90 -2.12 3.35 -9.35
C VAL A 90 -2.17 3.20 -7.83
N ALA A 91 -3.12 2.39 -7.38
CA ALA A 91 -3.20 1.92 -6.01
C ALA A 91 -4.02 0.62 -6.00
N VAL A 92 -3.62 -0.33 -5.17
CA VAL A 92 -4.31 -1.61 -5.01
C VAL A 92 -4.58 -1.89 -3.54
N ALA A 93 -5.81 -2.21 -3.20
CA ALA A 93 -6.17 -2.76 -1.90
C ALA A 93 -6.40 -4.27 -2.04
N TYR A 94 -5.86 -5.07 -1.14
CA TYR A 94 -6.07 -6.51 -1.13
C TYR A 94 -6.30 -7.04 0.29
N TYR A 95 -7.12 -8.07 0.41
CA TYR A 95 -7.45 -8.72 1.68
C TYR A 95 -6.86 -10.13 1.73
N ASP A 96 -5.98 -10.40 2.70
CA ASP A 96 -5.30 -11.69 2.85
C ASP A 96 -6.07 -12.73 3.70
N GLY A 97 -7.27 -12.37 4.16
CA GLY A 97 -8.08 -13.17 5.09
C GLY A 97 -8.03 -12.66 6.54
N GLU A 98 -7.14 -11.72 6.84
CA GLU A 98 -7.00 -11.08 8.15
C GLU A 98 -7.06 -9.56 8.04
N LEU A 99 -6.34 -8.98 7.07
CA LEU A 99 -6.05 -7.55 7.01
C LEU A 99 -6.20 -7.01 5.58
N TRP A 100 -6.82 -5.82 5.46
CA TRP A 100 -6.72 -5.03 4.24
C TRP A 100 -5.37 -4.36 4.17
N THR A 101 -4.67 -4.56 3.05
CA THR A 101 -3.45 -3.81 2.72
C THR A 101 -3.71 -2.96 1.49
N LEU A 102 -3.60 -1.65 1.63
CA LEU A 102 -3.58 -0.68 0.55
C LEU A 102 -2.12 -0.38 0.18
N ALA A 103 -1.76 -0.64 -1.06
CA ALA A 103 -0.44 -0.43 -1.61
C ALA A 103 -0.45 0.67 -2.68
N ILE A 104 0.45 1.65 -2.54
CA ILE A 104 0.61 2.78 -3.46
C ILE A 104 2.08 2.87 -3.87
N PRO A 105 2.44 2.49 -5.11
CA PRO A 105 3.81 2.62 -5.57
C PRO A 105 4.17 4.10 -5.69
N LEU A 106 5.41 4.48 -5.35
CA LEU A 106 5.84 5.89 -5.44
C LEU A 106 5.89 6.37 -6.90
N TYR A 107 6.22 5.49 -7.84
CA TYR A 107 6.23 5.75 -9.27
C TYR A 107 5.33 4.77 -10.02
N GLU A 108 5.11 5.02 -11.31
CA GLU A 108 4.43 4.07 -12.19
C GLU A 108 5.12 2.70 -12.08
N PRO A 109 4.41 1.62 -11.72
CA PRO A 109 5.02 0.35 -11.33
C PRO A 109 5.53 -0.49 -12.52
N ASP A 110 6.40 0.09 -13.34
CA ASP A 110 7.06 -0.54 -14.49
C ASP A 110 8.29 -1.39 -14.12
N ASP A 111 8.75 -1.28 -12.87
CA ASP A 111 9.85 -2.04 -12.27
C ASP A 111 9.44 -2.62 -10.90
N LYS A 112 9.93 -3.82 -10.60
CA LYS A 112 9.65 -4.54 -9.35
C LYS A 112 10.27 -3.90 -8.11
N GLU A 113 11.32 -3.11 -8.28
CA GLU A 113 12.04 -2.47 -7.19
C GLU A 113 11.42 -1.14 -6.76
N ILE A 114 10.30 -0.73 -7.38
CA ILE A 114 9.63 0.53 -7.04
C ILE A 114 9.16 0.50 -5.59
N GLU A 115 9.63 1.49 -4.84
CA GLU A 115 9.25 1.70 -3.44
C GLU A 115 7.72 1.86 -3.36
N THR A 116 7.07 1.06 -2.52
CA THR A 116 5.62 1.07 -2.38
C THR A 116 5.24 1.38 -0.94
N PHE A 117 4.42 2.42 -0.76
CA PHE A 117 3.86 2.79 0.52
C PHE A 117 2.67 1.89 0.83
N LEU A 118 2.72 1.22 1.99
CA LEU A 118 1.67 0.31 2.44
C LEU A 118 0.89 0.94 3.59
N LEU A 119 -0.42 0.75 3.59
CA LEU A 119 -1.34 1.13 4.65
C LEU A 119 -2.21 -0.05 5.01
N PHE A 120 -2.39 -0.28 6.31
CA PHE A 120 -3.06 -1.45 6.83
C PHE A 120 -4.39 -1.07 7.46
N SER A 121 -5.44 -1.85 7.24
CA SER A 121 -6.76 -1.65 7.85
C SER A 121 -7.38 -2.99 8.24
N GLU A 122 -7.84 -3.11 9.49
CA GLU A 122 -8.55 -4.32 9.96
C GLU A 122 -10.03 -4.31 9.55
N ASP A 123 -10.63 -3.13 9.44
CA ASP A 123 -12.07 -2.94 9.26
C ASP A 123 -12.47 -2.37 7.89
N GLY A 124 -11.49 -1.99 7.07
CA GLY A 124 -11.71 -1.33 5.78
C GLY A 124 -12.19 0.12 5.88
N GLN A 125 -12.18 0.73 7.07
CA GLN A 125 -12.68 2.10 7.31
C GLN A 125 -11.59 3.04 7.82
N ARG A 126 -10.61 2.54 8.58
CA ARG A 126 -9.50 3.34 9.10
C ARG A 126 -8.20 2.56 9.07
N PHE A 127 -7.08 3.30 9.01
CA PHE A 127 -5.76 2.67 9.01
C PHE A 127 -5.30 2.35 10.44
N VAL A 128 -4.66 1.20 10.62
CA VAL A 128 -4.02 0.77 11.88
C VAL A 128 -2.51 0.94 11.84
N GLY A 129 -1.92 1.10 10.66
CA GLY A 129 -0.49 1.33 10.50
C GLY A 129 -0.06 1.50 9.04
N CYS A 130 1.24 1.67 8.84
CA CYS A 130 1.87 1.80 7.53
C CYS A 130 3.12 0.95 7.41
N GLY A 131 3.57 0.72 6.18
CA GLY A 131 4.74 -0.09 5.87
C GLY A 131 5.39 0.29 4.54
N TYR A 132 6.38 -0.52 4.17
CA TYR A 132 7.14 -0.40 2.95
C TYR A 132 7.35 -1.79 2.35
N MET A 133 7.30 -1.86 1.02
CA MET A 133 7.69 -3.04 0.26
C MET A 133 8.05 -2.64 -1.18
N PRO A 134 8.93 -3.38 -1.88
CA PRO A 134 9.08 -3.24 -3.32
C PRO A 134 7.82 -3.70 -4.05
N TRP A 135 7.46 -3.04 -5.16
CA TRP A 135 6.25 -3.36 -5.92
C TRP A 135 6.15 -4.84 -6.30
N GLY A 136 7.25 -5.45 -6.75
CA GLY A 136 7.26 -6.86 -7.16
C GLY A 136 6.91 -7.84 -6.03
N GLU A 137 7.21 -7.49 -4.77
CA GLU A 137 6.77 -8.29 -3.62
C GLU A 137 5.28 -8.07 -3.33
N VAL A 138 4.76 -6.86 -3.53
CA VAL A 138 3.31 -6.56 -3.45
C VAL A 138 2.53 -7.38 -4.48
N GLU A 139 3.03 -7.47 -5.72
CA GLU A 139 2.43 -8.32 -6.77
C GLU A 139 2.35 -9.78 -6.35
N GLU A 140 3.41 -10.32 -5.74
CA GLU A 140 3.44 -11.70 -5.26
C GLU A 140 2.41 -11.95 -4.14
N LEU A 141 2.10 -10.94 -3.33
CA LEU A 141 1.11 -11.02 -2.26
C LEU A 141 -0.34 -11.00 -2.76
N TYR A 142 -0.68 -10.10 -3.69
CA TYR A 142 -2.07 -10.00 -4.17
C TYR A 142 -2.41 -10.95 -5.31
N ALA A 143 -1.43 -11.41 -6.10
CA ALA A 143 -1.67 -12.31 -7.24
C ALA A 143 -2.47 -13.59 -6.91
N PRO A 144 -2.29 -14.26 -5.76
CA PRO A 144 -3.09 -15.44 -5.40
C PRO A 144 -4.45 -15.12 -4.77
N LEU A 145 -4.76 -13.85 -4.50
CA LEU A 145 -5.96 -13.43 -3.77
C LEU A 145 -7.13 -13.17 -4.72
N TYR A 146 -8.35 -13.34 -4.21
CA TYR A 146 -9.59 -13.03 -4.94
C TYR A 146 -10.11 -11.62 -4.64
N ASP A 147 -9.84 -11.13 -3.44
CA ASP A 147 -10.37 -9.86 -2.92
C ASP A 147 -9.34 -8.75 -3.13
N VAL A 148 -9.27 -8.30 -4.38
CA VAL A 148 -8.35 -7.25 -4.85
C VAL A 148 -9.18 -6.13 -5.48
N ILE A 149 -8.97 -4.91 -4.99
CA ILE A 149 -9.66 -3.70 -5.44
C ILE A 149 -8.60 -2.75 -6.00
N TRP A 150 -8.75 -2.40 -7.28
CA TRP A 150 -7.91 -1.41 -7.93
C TRP A 150 -8.61 -0.07 -7.99
N ASN A 151 -7.92 1.01 -7.59
CA ASN A 151 -8.38 2.35 -7.90
C ASN A 151 -8.18 2.66 -9.39
N VAL A 152 -6.97 2.37 -9.88
CA VAL A 152 -6.61 2.28 -11.29
C VAL A 152 -5.74 1.04 -11.45
N GLU A 153 -6.21 0.07 -12.24
CA GLU A 153 -5.48 -1.17 -12.49
C GLU A 153 -4.27 -0.89 -13.37
N TYR A 154 -3.08 -1.26 -12.92
CA TYR A 154 -1.88 -1.15 -13.75
C TYR A 154 -1.85 -2.29 -14.77
N CYS A 155 -2.08 -1.93 -16.04
CA CYS A 155 -1.94 -2.84 -17.17
C CYS A 155 -0.76 -2.40 -18.04
N PRO A 156 0.44 -3.01 -17.90
CA PRO A 156 1.60 -2.66 -18.72
C PRO A 156 1.37 -2.99 -20.21
N GLU A 157 0.36 -3.81 -20.51
CA GLU A 157 -0.01 -4.27 -21.86
C GLU A 157 -1.16 -3.48 -22.52
N ASP A 158 -1.35 -2.19 -22.22
CA ASP A 158 -1.99 -1.27 -23.19
C ASP A 158 -1.07 -1.06 -24.42
N ALA A 159 -0.64 -2.18 -25.01
CA ALA A 159 -0.12 -2.28 -26.34
C ALA A 159 -1.23 -1.81 -27.28
N VAL A 160 -1.10 -0.58 -27.76
CA VAL A 160 -1.88 -0.07 -28.88
C VAL A 160 -1.80 -1.12 -29.99
N ILE A 161 -2.87 -1.88 -30.19
CA ILE A 161 -3.04 -2.69 -31.39
C ILE A 161 -3.24 -1.68 -32.52
N CYS A 162 -2.14 -1.24 -33.12
CA CYS A 162 -2.18 -0.58 -34.42
C CYS A 162 -2.74 -1.60 -35.40
N VAL A 163 -4.03 -1.50 -35.70
CA VAL A 163 -4.61 -2.17 -36.85
C VAL A 163 -3.93 -1.56 -38.07
N ASP A 164 -2.95 -2.27 -38.62
CA ASP A 164 -2.38 -1.95 -39.93
C ASP A 164 -3.54 -2.00 -40.93
N GLU A 165 -4.01 -0.84 -41.38
CA GLU A 165 -4.91 -0.76 -42.53
C GLU A 165 -4.12 -1.15 -43.79
N GLY A 166 -3.87 -2.44 -43.92
CA GLY A 166 -3.51 -3.07 -45.17
C GLY A 166 -4.68 -2.91 -46.15
N LYS A 167 -4.65 -1.81 -46.91
CA LYS A 167 -5.35 -1.69 -48.19
C LYS A 167 -4.34 -1.50 -49.31
N ASP A 168 -3.67 -2.59 -49.62
CA ASP A 168 -3.43 -2.92 -51.02
C ASP A 168 -4.75 -3.40 -51.63
N ALA A 169 -5.39 -2.53 -52.42
CA ALA A 169 -6.33 -2.90 -53.49
C ALA A 169 -6.52 -1.73 -54.47
#